data_AF-A0A849QYR1-F1
#
_entry.id   AF-A0A849QYR1-F1
#
_cell.length_a   1.000
_cell.length_b   1.000
_cell.length_c   1.000
_cell.angle_alpha   90.00
_cell.angle_beta   90.00
_cell.angle_gamma   90.00
#
_symmetry.space_group_name_H-M   'P 1'
#
loop_
_entity.id
_entity.type
_entity.pdbx_description
1 polymer ?
#
loop_
_entity_poly.entity_id
_entity_poly.type
_entity_poly.pdbx_seq_one_letter_code
_entity_poly.pdbx_strand_id
1 'polypeptide(L)'
;MTKAKLTEEGEQEEQARDRQEIWDALPKGKVYHVPTNPDDFFTGISYDISPRQAGQRVRKHDMYCELGGPKQRYSSFFFIEVVKGEDKIEDGRVEVIGPEIKEIEGQSLPFGFWIRYYGKELTEDYLDLLTRWTYFALEEGEGWMLLNTRDTIWLRLHKKDAAKHDFEHLGQAMINLCKIQFPLVEKADAKILIATEDLGGSELTKGIIDNVCTPYWERVDKRARAFSDGDADTFYGCTICQTFAPSHVCAVAPDRPPYCGIITWIGAKVMCDLDPYGYIFEMPKGECVDPEGGEYTGINEKIYEKSNRTYKRVVMYSSITYPQTNCGCFEAAIFYIPDVDGLGLVDRRYGGETPLGVTFSKLAGLISGGQQNHGYCGISSRTPRSRKFVRADGGWNRIVWIPKEYKQILTESIPAEMFDKIATEEDCIDAEGLREFLKRVHHPVVTLWKDGETPDPLNLPSPNTDWDQEEEKKAREKGKKVLTILPL
;
A
#
# COMPACT_ATOMS: atom_id res chain seq x y z
N MET A 1 27.38 21.51 10.82
CA MET A 1 26.10 21.27 10.12
C MET A 1 25.94 22.30 9.02
N THR A 2 25.48 21.90 7.84
CA THR A 2 25.21 22.83 6.73
C THR A 2 23.95 23.66 7.04
N LYS A 3 23.85 24.88 6.48
CA LYS A 3 22.68 25.76 6.66
C LYS A 3 21.35 25.09 6.27
N ALA A 4 21.39 24.21 5.26
CA ALA A 4 20.24 23.41 4.81
C ALA A 4 19.79 22.36 5.84
N LYS A 5 20.72 21.75 6.58
CA LYS A 5 20.39 20.75 7.61
C LYS A 5 19.76 21.39 8.85
N LEU A 6 20.21 22.60 9.20
CA LEU A 6 19.63 23.39 10.29
C LEU A 6 18.21 23.89 9.98
N THR A 7 17.91 24.21 8.72
CA THR A 7 16.55 24.58 8.30
C THR A 7 15.61 23.38 8.30
N GLU A 8 16.07 22.21 7.87
CA GLU A 8 15.27 20.97 7.88
C GLU A 8 14.99 20.47 9.31
N GLU A 9 15.97 20.55 10.21
CA GLU A 9 15.77 20.24 11.63
C GLU A 9 14.76 21.20 12.29
N GLY A 10 14.81 22.50 11.98
CA GLY A 10 13.84 23.48 12.50
C GLY A 10 12.41 23.27 11.99
N GLU A 11 12.23 22.95 10.70
CA GLU A 11 10.91 22.61 10.14
C GLU A 11 10.33 21.33 10.77
N GLN A 12 11.17 20.34 11.09
CA GLN A 12 10.74 19.11 11.75
C GLN A 12 10.30 19.33 13.19
N GLU A 13 11.01 20.18 13.94
CA GLU A 13 10.63 20.56 15.30
C GLU A 13 9.31 21.32 15.33
N GLU A 14 9.10 22.25 14.39
CA GLU A 14 7.84 22.97 14.24
C GLU A 14 6.68 22.02 13.93
N GLN A 15 6.85 21.13 12.94
CA GLN A 15 5.84 20.12 12.65
C GLN A 15 5.56 19.21 13.86
N ALA A 16 6.59 18.82 14.63
CA ALA A 16 6.39 17.99 15.82
C ALA A 16 5.60 18.72 16.91
N ARG A 17 5.84 20.03 17.10
CA ARG A 17 5.05 20.87 18.01
C ARG A 17 3.59 20.94 17.56
N ASP A 18 3.34 21.23 16.30
CA ASP A 18 1.98 21.37 15.76
C ASP A 18 1.21 20.05 15.88
N ARG A 19 1.86 18.91 15.62
CA ARG A 19 1.27 17.58 15.85
C ARG A 19 0.94 17.34 17.32
N GLN A 20 1.82 17.73 18.24
CA GLN A 20 1.56 17.62 19.68
C GLN A 20 0.37 18.50 20.12
N GLU A 21 0.27 19.72 19.60
CA GLU A 21 -0.88 20.61 19.88
C GLU A 21 -2.20 20.00 19.41
N ILE A 22 -2.24 19.44 18.20
CA ILE A 22 -3.42 18.76 17.67
C ILE A 22 -3.73 17.51 18.49
N TRP A 23 -2.72 16.70 18.83
CA TRP A 23 -2.88 15.55 19.71
C TRP A 23 -3.54 15.96 21.02
N ASP A 24 -3.05 16.99 21.70
CA ASP A 24 -3.57 17.43 23.00
C ASP A 24 -4.98 18.04 22.92
N ALA A 25 -5.29 18.68 21.79
CA ALA A 25 -6.58 19.31 21.48
C ALA A 25 -7.68 18.33 21.07
N LEU A 26 -7.35 17.06 20.78
CA LEU A 26 -8.38 16.04 20.50
C LEU A 26 -9.41 15.95 21.63
N PRO A 27 -10.70 15.66 21.31
CA PRO A 27 -11.73 15.47 22.31
C PRO A 27 -11.29 14.44 23.36
N LYS A 28 -11.66 14.67 24.63
CA LYS A 28 -11.27 13.76 25.71
C LYS A 28 -12.09 12.49 25.66
N GLY A 29 -11.40 11.37 25.72
CA GLY A 29 -11.95 10.02 25.74
C GLY A 29 -11.79 9.34 27.09
N LYS A 30 -12.15 8.06 27.14
CA LYS A 30 -11.87 7.20 28.28
C LYS A 30 -10.40 6.78 28.25
N VAL A 31 -9.71 6.98 29.38
CA VAL A 31 -8.28 6.69 29.54
C VAL A 31 -8.10 5.34 30.21
N TYR A 32 -7.18 4.56 29.65
CA TYR A 32 -6.71 3.28 30.16
C TYR A 32 -5.19 3.31 30.30
N HIS A 33 -4.68 2.56 31.27
CA HIS A 33 -3.25 2.33 31.46
C HIS A 33 -3.01 0.84 31.33
N VAL A 34 -2.57 0.44 30.13
CA VAL A 34 -2.35 -0.95 29.80
C VAL A 34 -0.99 -1.41 30.35
N PRO A 35 -0.78 -2.73 30.53
CA PRO A 35 0.45 -3.24 31.12
C PRO A 35 1.69 -2.82 30.31
N THR A 36 2.71 -2.33 31.02
CA THR A 36 4.01 -1.92 30.45
C THR A 36 5.13 -2.92 30.75
N ASN A 37 4.87 -3.91 31.61
CA ASN A 37 5.76 -5.03 31.86
C ASN A 37 5.55 -6.12 30.79
N PRO A 38 6.63 -6.61 30.12
CA PRO A 38 6.52 -7.64 29.09
C PRO A 38 5.77 -8.91 29.50
N ASP A 39 5.90 -9.33 30.76
CA ASP A 39 5.21 -10.54 31.26
C ASP A 39 3.68 -10.39 31.31
N ASP A 40 3.19 -9.15 31.35
CA ASP A 40 1.79 -8.80 31.51
C ASP A 40 1.15 -8.24 30.22
N PHE A 41 1.92 -8.15 29.13
CA PHE A 41 1.53 -7.43 27.90
C PHE A 41 0.20 -7.85 27.28
N PHE A 42 -0.22 -9.10 27.46
CA PHE A 42 -1.49 -9.61 26.91
C PHE A 42 -2.52 -9.94 27.98
N THR A 43 -2.29 -9.55 29.23
CA THR A 43 -3.27 -9.72 30.31
C THR A 43 -4.56 -8.99 29.93
N GLY A 44 -5.69 -9.70 30.05
CA GLY A 44 -7.04 -9.17 29.72
C GLY A 44 -7.47 -9.39 28.26
N ILE A 45 -6.53 -9.62 27.34
CA ILE A 45 -6.85 -9.85 25.92
C ILE A 45 -7.50 -11.23 25.76
N SER A 46 -8.75 -11.25 25.27
CA SER A 46 -9.57 -12.47 25.19
C SER A 46 -9.67 -13.08 23.77
N TYR A 47 -9.16 -12.38 22.76
CA TYR A 47 -9.13 -12.82 21.37
C TYR A 47 -7.75 -13.36 20.98
N ASP A 48 -7.73 -14.27 20.02
CA ASP A 48 -6.49 -14.84 19.48
C ASP A 48 -5.77 -13.81 18.59
N ILE A 49 -4.46 -13.67 18.77
CA ILE A 49 -3.58 -12.90 17.87
C ILE A 49 -2.52 -13.87 17.36
N SER A 50 -2.69 -14.35 16.13
CA SER A 50 -1.76 -15.32 15.55
C SER A 50 -1.83 -15.38 14.02
N PRO A 51 -0.79 -15.92 13.36
CA PRO A 51 -0.76 -16.07 11.91
C PRO A 51 -1.93 -16.87 11.32
N ARG A 52 -2.66 -17.64 12.14
CA ARG A 52 -3.87 -18.37 11.74
C ARG A 52 -5.02 -17.44 11.34
N GLN A 53 -5.08 -16.26 11.93
CA GLN A 53 -6.14 -15.27 11.68
C GLN A 53 -5.82 -14.39 10.46
N ALA A 54 -4.57 -14.45 9.97
CA ALA A 54 -4.12 -13.62 8.86
C ALA A 54 -4.96 -13.81 7.59
N GLY A 55 -5.29 -12.69 6.94
CA GLY A 55 -6.02 -12.69 5.68
C GLY A 55 -7.54 -12.90 5.81
N GLN A 56 -8.11 -12.79 7.01
CA GLN A 56 -9.55 -12.87 7.22
C GLN A 56 -10.30 -11.84 6.35
N ARG A 57 -11.39 -12.29 5.72
CA ARG A 57 -12.28 -11.47 4.90
C ARG A 57 -13.70 -11.49 5.49
N VAL A 58 -14.13 -10.34 5.99
CA VAL A 58 -15.47 -10.18 6.60
C VAL A 58 -16.44 -9.61 5.56
N ARG A 59 -17.41 -10.44 5.15
CA ARG A 59 -18.47 -10.02 4.21
C ARG A 59 -19.50 -9.16 4.93
N LYS A 60 -20.26 -8.37 4.17
CA LYS A 60 -21.26 -7.42 4.71
C LYS A 60 -22.29 -8.08 5.64
N HIS A 61 -22.70 -9.32 5.37
CA HIS A 61 -23.70 -10.02 6.20
C HIS A 61 -23.13 -10.53 7.53
N ASP A 62 -21.83 -10.80 7.59
CA ASP A 62 -21.12 -11.34 8.76
C ASP A 62 -20.50 -10.25 9.65
N MET A 63 -20.55 -8.99 9.20
CA MET A 63 -19.90 -7.86 9.84
C MET A 63 -20.67 -7.34 11.05
N TYR A 64 -20.00 -7.22 12.19
CA TYR A 64 -20.49 -6.56 13.39
C TYR A 64 -20.47 -5.05 13.22
N CYS A 65 -19.30 -4.47 12.96
CA CYS A 65 -19.13 -3.05 12.67
C CYS A 65 -18.12 -2.84 11.52
N GLU A 66 -18.17 -1.66 10.92
CA GLU A 66 -17.27 -1.20 9.85
C GLU A 66 -16.56 0.08 10.30
N LEU A 67 -15.24 0.15 10.18
CA LEU A 67 -14.50 1.38 10.44
C LEU A 67 -13.80 1.83 9.15
N GLY A 68 -14.04 3.06 8.73
CA GLY A 68 -13.52 3.62 7.48
C GLY A 68 -14.13 3.01 6.21
N GLY A 69 -13.28 2.84 5.18
CA GLY A 69 -13.68 2.26 3.90
C GLY A 69 -14.63 3.12 3.04
N PRO A 70 -15.26 2.52 2.02
CA PRO A 70 -16.03 3.26 0.99
C PRO A 70 -17.19 4.09 1.53
N LYS A 71 -17.92 3.61 2.55
CA LYS A 71 -19.08 4.34 3.10
C LYS A 71 -18.68 5.65 3.76
N GLN A 72 -17.48 5.69 4.34
CA GLN A 72 -16.89 6.87 4.96
C GLN A 72 -16.00 7.64 3.99
N ARG A 73 -16.06 7.32 2.69
CA ARG A 73 -15.24 7.95 1.65
C ARG A 73 -13.75 7.96 1.97
N TYR A 74 -13.24 6.90 2.60
CA TYR A 74 -11.82 6.79 2.96
C TYR A 74 -11.30 8.01 3.75
N SER A 75 -12.04 8.40 4.80
CA SER A 75 -11.73 9.51 5.69
C SER A 75 -11.17 9.05 7.04
N SER A 76 -10.51 7.90 7.09
CA SER A 76 -9.99 7.31 8.33
C SER A 76 -8.49 7.17 8.28
N PHE A 77 -7.78 7.32 9.39
CA PHE A 77 -6.32 7.23 9.38
C PHE A 77 -5.78 6.18 10.34
N PHE A 78 -4.68 5.55 9.94
CA PHE A 78 -3.77 4.84 10.82
C PHE A 78 -2.43 5.58 10.78
N PHE A 79 -2.16 6.35 11.83
CA PHE A 79 -1.01 7.23 11.93
C PHE A 79 -0.06 6.77 13.04
N ILE A 80 1.21 6.63 12.67
CA ILE A 80 2.29 6.22 13.58
C ILE A 80 3.39 7.25 13.48
N GLU A 81 3.89 7.69 14.62
CA GLU A 81 5.02 8.61 14.68
C GLU A 81 6.03 8.25 15.76
N VAL A 82 7.24 8.78 15.57
CA VAL A 82 8.32 8.74 16.56
C VAL A 82 8.37 10.08 17.28
N VAL A 83 8.11 10.04 18.59
CA VAL A 83 8.18 11.22 19.46
C VAL A 83 9.63 11.42 19.91
N LYS A 84 10.10 12.67 19.95
CA LYS A 84 11.47 13.01 20.35
C LYS A 84 11.63 13.37 21.83
N GLY A 85 10.57 13.87 22.48
CA GLY A 85 10.57 14.24 23.89
C GLY A 85 10.00 13.14 24.78
N GLU A 86 10.79 12.63 25.71
CA GLU A 86 10.33 11.65 26.70
C GLU A 86 9.17 12.17 27.57
N ASP A 87 9.16 13.48 27.83
CA ASP A 87 8.14 14.18 28.61
C ASP A 87 6.80 14.34 27.85
N LYS A 88 6.77 14.04 26.55
CA LYS A 88 5.58 14.16 25.68
C LYS A 88 4.78 12.88 25.54
N ILE A 89 5.25 11.79 26.13
CA ILE A 89 4.68 10.46 25.97
C ILE A 89 4.50 9.78 27.33
N GLU A 90 3.37 9.11 27.50
CA GLU A 90 3.04 8.39 28.74
C GLU A 90 2.94 6.89 28.46
N ASP A 91 3.95 6.12 28.85
CA ASP A 91 4.01 4.69 28.50
C ASP A 91 2.78 3.90 28.98
N GLY A 92 2.20 3.11 28.08
CA GLY A 92 1.01 2.29 28.34
C GLY A 92 -0.29 3.07 28.33
N ARG A 93 -0.30 4.35 27.97
CA ARG A 93 -1.54 5.13 27.92
C ARG A 93 -2.32 4.85 26.65
N VAL A 94 -3.58 4.42 26.79
CA VAL A 94 -4.54 4.27 25.68
C VAL A 94 -5.75 5.15 25.96
N GLU A 95 -6.12 6.03 25.03
CA GLU A 95 -7.35 6.82 25.11
C GLU A 95 -8.33 6.42 24.02
N VAL A 96 -9.55 6.06 24.41
CA VAL A 96 -10.64 5.76 23.48
C VAL A 96 -11.60 6.95 23.45
N ILE A 97 -11.61 7.67 22.33
CA ILE A 97 -12.42 8.86 22.09
C ILE A 97 -13.62 8.45 21.23
N GLY A 98 -14.82 8.56 21.79
CA GLY A 98 -16.05 8.09 21.15
C GLY A 98 -16.55 6.76 21.71
N PRO A 99 -17.50 6.11 21.03
CA PRO A 99 -18.17 4.91 21.53
C PRO A 99 -17.26 3.66 21.53
N GLU A 100 -17.54 2.73 22.44
CA GLU A 100 -16.89 1.42 22.49
C GLU A 100 -17.43 0.46 21.40
N ILE A 101 -16.69 -0.60 21.07
CA ILE A 101 -17.08 -1.61 20.06
C ILE A 101 -18.52 -2.08 20.24
N LYS A 102 -18.92 -2.43 21.47
CA LYS A 102 -20.28 -2.92 21.80
C LYS A 102 -21.42 -1.94 21.50
N GLU A 103 -21.10 -0.66 21.30
CA GLU A 103 -22.07 0.42 21.06
C GLU A 103 -22.24 0.72 19.57
N ILE A 104 -21.40 0.15 18.71
CA ILE A 104 -21.35 0.45 17.27
C ILE A 104 -21.77 -0.73 16.38
N GLU A 105 -22.55 -1.68 16.93
CA GLU A 105 -23.10 -2.79 16.15
C GLU A 105 -23.93 -2.28 14.96
N GLY A 106 -23.67 -2.85 13.78
CA GLY A 106 -24.30 -2.51 12.51
C GLY A 106 -23.84 -1.17 11.92
N GLN A 107 -23.05 -0.38 12.65
CA GLN A 107 -22.64 0.95 12.22
C GLN A 107 -21.42 0.91 11.29
N SER A 108 -21.26 2.02 10.55
CA SER A 108 -20.04 2.34 9.82
C SER A 108 -19.60 3.73 10.22
N LEU A 109 -18.39 3.87 10.77
CA LEU A 109 -17.89 5.13 11.32
C LEU A 109 -16.49 5.46 10.81
N PRO A 110 -16.17 6.74 10.58
CA PRO A 110 -14.79 7.17 10.36
C PRO A 110 -14.01 7.02 11.68
N PHE A 111 -12.71 6.78 11.57
CA PHE A 111 -11.86 6.52 12.74
C PHE A 111 -10.44 7.03 12.56
N GLY A 112 -9.73 7.15 13.67
CA GLY A 112 -8.32 7.48 13.70
C GLY A 112 -7.60 6.63 14.74
N PHE A 113 -6.62 5.83 14.31
CA PHE A 113 -5.65 5.24 15.23
C PHE A 113 -4.38 6.07 15.16
N TRP A 114 -4.08 6.81 16.23
CA TRP A 114 -2.84 7.58 16.36
C TRP A 114 -1.98 6.92 17.44
N ILE A 115 -0.90 6.25 17.02
CA ILE A 115 0.02 5.54 17.90
C ILE A 115 1.35 6.29 17.90
N ARG A 116 1.90 6.51 19.08
CA ARG A 116 3.17 7.22 19.25
C ARG A 116 4.17 6.30 19.92
N TYR A 117 5.39 6.30 19.42
CA TYR A 117 6.50 5.53 19.97
C TYR A 117 7.66 6.44 20.34
N TYR A 118 8.35 6.11 21.42
CA TYR A 118 9.54 6.79 21.88
C TYR A 118 10.62 5.79 22.27
N GLY A 119 11.87 6.16 22.00
CA GLY A 119 13.07 5.53 22.51
C GLY A 119 14.26 6.41 22.19
N LYS A 120 15.32 6.36 23.00
CA LYS A 120 16.47 7.27 22.86
C LYS A 120 17.16 7.13 21.50
N GLU A 121 17.18 5.91 20.99
CA GLU A 121 17.78 5.58 19.69
C GLU A 121 16.73 5.45 18.58
N LEU A 122 15.45 5.72 18.88
CA LEU A 122 14.37 5.58 17.94
C LEU A 122 14.36 6.73 16.92
N THR A 123 14.46 6.38 15.66
CA THR A 123 14.40 7.29 14.52
C THR A 123 13.25 6.95 13.58
N GLU A 124 12.94 7.87 12.67
CA GLU A 124 11.90 7.63 11.66
C GLU A 124 12.28 6.55 10.63
N ASP A 125 13.52 6.06 10.61
CA ASP A 125 13.90 4.92 9.77
C ASP A 125 13.23 3.61 10.18
N TYR A 126 12.73 3.55 11.42
CA TYR A 126 12.01 2.41 11.95
C TYR A 126 10.50 2.48 11.67
N LEU A 127 9.97 3.52 11.02
CA LEU A 127 8.51 3.71 10.86
C LEU A 127 7.81 2.51 10.20
N ASP A 128 8.42 1.91 9.17
CA ASP A 128 7.82 0.78 8.47
C ASP A 128 7.76 -0.47 9.37
N LEU A 129 8.79 -0.66 10.21
CA LEU A 129 8.86 -1.74 11.21
C LEU A 129 7.81 -1.51 12.29
N LEU A 130 7.76 -0.30 12.87
CA LEU A 130 6.76 0.10 13.85
C LEU A 130 5.36 -0.15 13.28
N THR A 131 5.08 0.36 12.09
CA THR A 131 3.82 0.18 11.38
C THR A 131 3.44 -1.27 11.23
N ARG A 132 4.37 -2.12 10.81
CA ARG A 132 4.06 -3.53 10.59
C ARG A 132 3.67 -4.24 11.88
N TRP A 133 4.41 -4.04 12.97
CA TRP A 133 4.12 -4.71 14.24
C TRP A 133 2.87 -4.16 14.92
N THR A 134 2.55 -2.88 14.76
CA THR A 134 1.27 -2.34 15.20
C THR A 134 0.10 -2.95 14.41
N TYR A 135 0.26 -3.15 13.10
CA TYR A 135 -0.78 -3.72 12.23
C TYR A 135 -1.12 -5.17 12.58
N PHE A 136 -0.19 -5.95 13.13
CA PHE A 136 -0.46 -7.35 13.52
C PHE A 136 -1.55 -7.50 14.57
N ALA A 137 -1.82 -6.48 15.40
CA ALA A 137 -2.97 -6.49 16.30
C ALA A 137 -4.32 -6.66 15.54
N LEU A 138 -4.37 -6.26 14.27
CA LEU A 138 -5.54 -6.36 13.39
C LEU A 138 -5.35 -7.41 12.29
N GLU A 139 -4.18 -7.44 11.63
CA GLU A 139 -3.91 -8.39 10.54
C GLU A 139 -3.92 -9.84 11.06
N GLU A 140 -3.46 -10.07 12.28
CA GLU A 140 -3.46 -11.38 12.96
C GLU A 140 -4.46 -11.47 14.10
N GLY A 141 -5.29 -10.44 14.32
CA GLY A 141 -6.32 -10.43 15.34
C GLY A 141 -7.57 -11.18 14.88
N GLU A 142 -8.02 -12.16 15.69
CA GLU A 142 -9.24 -12.92 15.44
C GLU A 142 -10.43 -12.00 15.16
N GLY A 143 -11.20 -12.27 14.12
CA GLY A 143 -12.40 -11.51 13.78
C GLY A 143 -12.16 -10.25 12.95
N TRP A 144 -10.93 -9.73 12.88
CA TRP A 144 -10.62 -8.50 12.15
C TRP A 144 -10.30 -8.77 10.69
N MET A 145 -10.90 -7.95 9.81
CA MET A 145 -10.42 -7.75 8.45
C MET A 145 -9.73 -6.40 8.39
N LEU A 146 -8.49 -6.37 7.89
CA LEU A 146 -7.77 -5.15 7.54
C LEU A 146 -7.55 -5.08 6.02
N LEU A 147 -7.79 -3.90 5.46
CA LEU A 147 -7.50 -3.55 4.07
C LEU A 147 -6.90 -2.15 3.99
N ASN A 148 -5.98 -1.96 3.02
CA ASN A 148 -5.28 -0.71 2.72
C ASN A 148 -4.41 -0.20 3.89
N THR A 149 -3.92 1.03 3.75
CA THR A 149 -3.04 1.69 4.72
C THR A 149 -3.37 3.18 4.85
N ARG A 150 -2.72 3.85 5.80
CA ARG A 150 -2.75 5.32 5.95
C ARG A 150 -4.18 5.85 6.07
N ASP A 151 -4.57 6.79 5.22
CA ASP A 151 -5.87 7.44 5.13
C ASP A 151 -6.95 6.60 4.41
N THR A 152 -6.54 5.49 3.78
CA THR A 152 -7.45 4.61 3.05
C THR A 152 -7.76 3.31 3.79
N ILE A 153 -7.28 3.19 5.03
CA ILE A 153 -7.47 2.04 5.91
C ILE A 153 -8.96 1.68 6.06
N TRP A 154 -9.26 0.40 6.03
CA TRP A 154 -10.61 -0.12 6.12
C TRP A 154 -10.66 -1.38 6.96
N LEU A 155 -11.44 -1.31 8.05
CA LEU A 155 -11.59 -2.39 9.00
C LEU A 155 -13.02 -2.90 9.04
N ARG A 156 -13.16 -4.20 9.28
CA ARG A 156 -14.41 -4.83 9.68
C ARG A 156 -14.15 -5.81 10.80
N LEU A 157 -15.06 -5.86 11.77
CA LEU A 157 -15.08 -6.87 12.81
C LEU A 157 -16.18 -7.89 12.53
N HIS A 158 -15.89 -9.18 12.73
CA HIS A 158 -16.85 -10.26 12.52
C HIS A 158 -17.80 -10.44 13.72
N LYS A 159 -19.10 -10.66 13.48
CA LYS A 159 -20.13 -10.80 14.55
C LYS A 159 -19.85 -11.89 15.57
N LYS A 160 -19.25 -13.00 15.14
CA LYS A 160 -18.94 -14.14 16.03
C LYS A 160 -17.92 -13.79 17.11
N ASP A 161 -17.03 -12.85 16.81
CA ASP A 161 -15.85 -12.58 17.62
C ASP A 161 -15.96 -11.24 18.36
N ALA A 162 -16.88 -10.37 17.93
CA ALA A 162 -17.08 -9.03 18.49
C ALA A 162 -17.16 -8.94 20.01
N ALA A 163 -17.77 -9.94 20.67
CA ALA A 163 -17.88 -9.99 22.13
C ALA A 163 -16.54 -10.14 22.88
N LYS A 164 -15.46 -10.51 22.17
CA LYS A 164 -14.10 -10.66 22.71
C LYS A 164 -13.26 -9.37 22.61
N HIS A 165 -13.77 -8.35 21.91
CA HIS A 165 -13.00 -7.14 21.60
C HIS A 165 -13.55 -5.90 22.29
N ASP A 166 -12.61 -5.02 22.62
CA ASP A 166 -12.82 -3.62 22.95
C ASP A 166 -11.60 -2.82 22.44
N PHE A 167 -11.73 -1.50 22.41
CA PHE A 167 -10.65 -0.63 21.92
C PHE A 167 -9.49 -0.48 22.92
N GLU A 168 -9.71 -0.69 24.21
CA GLU A 168 -8.64 -0.72 25.23
C GLU A 168 -7.61 -1.81 24.89
N HIS A 169 -8.08 -3.05 24.77
CA HIS A 169 -7.25 -4.22 24.48
C HIS A 169 -6.74 -4.24 23.05
N LEU A 170 -7.42 -3.57 22.11
CA LEU A 170 -6.87 -3.35 20.77
C LEU A 170 -5.66 -2.40 20.81
N GLY A 171 -5.80 -1.27 21.52
CA GLY A 171 -4.69 -0.34 21.74
C GLY A 171 -3.53 -1.00 22.49
N GLN A 172 -3.83 -1.81 23.50
CA GLN A 172 -2.85 -2.64 24.22
C GLN A 172 -2.07 -3.55 23.27
N ALA A 173 -2.77 -4.34 22.45
CA ALA A 173 -2.14 -5.24 21.48
C ALA A 173 -1.24 -4.47 20.50
N MET A 174 -1.71 -3.35 19.96
CA MET A 174 -0.98 -2.50 19.02
C MET A 174 0.36 -2.02 19.58
N ILE A 175 0.37 -1.49 20.81
CA ILE A 175 1.61 -0.97 21.39
C ILE A 175 2.52 -2.11 21.87
N ASN A 176 1.97 -3.16 22.47
CA ASN A 176 2.75 -4.21 23.11
C ASN A 176 3.39 -5.17 22.10
N LEU A 177 2.72 -5.52 20.99
CA LEU A 177 3.33 -6.30 19.91
C LEU A 177 4.57 -5.60 19.34
N CYS A 178 4.51 -4.27 19.21
CA CYS A 178 5.65 -3.48 18.73
C CYS A 178 6.80 -3.49 19.75
N LYS A 179 6.52 -3.28 21.04
CA LYS A 179 7.54 -3.31 22.11
C LYS A 179 8.21 -4.69 22.25
N ILE A 180 7.48 -5.77 22.01
CA ILE A 180 8.04 -7.15 22.03
C ILE A 180 9.06 -7.31 20.91
N GLN A 181 8.68 -6.96 19.68
CA GLN A 181 9.60 -7.20 18.57
C GLN A 181 10.77 -6.21 18.58
N PHE A 182 10.51 -4.98 19.03
CA PHE A 182 11.49 -3.91 18.90
C PHE A 182 11.80 -3.26 20.25
N PRO A 183 12.74 -3.85 21.04
CA PRO A 183 13.12 -3.34 22.36
C PRO A 183 13.69 -1.91 22.39
N LEU A 184 14.02 -1.31 21.23
CA LEU A 184 14.35 0.12 21.14
C LEU A 184 13.14 1.03 21.41
N VAL A 185 11.92 0.48 21.40
CA VAL A 185 10.72 1.19 21.84
C VAL A 185 10.66 1.15 23.36
N GLU A 186 11.05 2.25 24.00
CA GLU A 186 11.01 2.42 25.46
C GLU A 186 9.61 2.76 25.95
N LYS A 187 8.90 3.65 25.24
CA LYS A 187 7.54 4.10 25.61
C LYS A 187 6.61 4.11 24.41
N ALA A 188 5.34 3.83 24.66
CA ALA A 188 4.30 3.93 23.65
C ALA A 188 2.98 4.43 24.26
N ASP A 189 2.24 5.26 23.52
CA ASP A 189 0.85 5.60 23.82
C ASP A 189 -0.01 5.67 22.55
N ALA A 190 -1.33 5.63 22.74
CA ALA A 190 -2.28 5.60 21.64
C ALA A 190 -3.54 6.42 21.93
N LYS A 191 -4.04 7.09 20.90
CA LYS A 191 -5.41 7.62 20.82
C LYS A 191 -6.17 6.88 19.74
N ILE A 192 -7.28 6.29 20.14
CA ILE A 192 -8.24 5.63 19.27
C ILE A 192 -9.47 6.53 19.19
N LEU A 193 -9.64 7.20 18.05
CA LEU A 193 -10.77 8.06 17.74
C LEU A 193 -11.80 7.27 16.93
N ILE A 194 -13.02 7.17 17.45
CA ILE A 194 -14.21 6.66 16.74
C ILE A 194 -15.13 7.86 16.53
N ALA A 195 -15.06 8.47 15.35
CA ALA A 195 -15.64 9.79 15.11
C ALA A 195 -17.12 9.67 14.70
N THR A 196 -18.01 9.79 15.68
CA THR A 196 -19.45 9.97 15.46
C THR A 196 -19.75 11.39 14.97
N GLU A 197 -20.95 11.62 14.43
CA GLU A 197 -21.36 12.94 13.91
C GLU A 197 -21.27 14.05 14.97
N ASP A 198 -21.60 13.76 16.23
CA ASP A 198 -21.48 14.68 17.37
C ASP A 198 -20.02 14.98 17.75
N LEU A 199 -19.07 14.11 17.38
CA LEU A 199 -17.63 14.34 17.48
C LEU A 199 -17.05 15.02 16.23
N GLY A 200 -17.88 15.38 15.25
CA GLY A 200 -17.46 16.00 13.99
C GLY A 200 -17.27 15.02 12.83
N GLY A 201 -17.52 13.72 13.04
CA GLY A 201 -17.56 12.71 11.99
C GLY A 201 -16.34 12.70 11.08
N SER A 202 -16.59 12.58 9.77
CA SER A 202 -15.54 12.55 8.75
C SER A 202 -14.78 13.89 8.62
N GLU A 203 -15.36 15.00 9.04
CA GLU A 203 -14.71 16.31 8.93
C GLU A 203 -13.57 16.43 9.96
N LEU A 204 -13.76 15.91 11.18
CA LEU A 204 -12.71 15.85 12.18
C LEU A 204 -11.53 14.99 11.69
N THR A 205 -11.81 13.79 11.20
CA THR A 205 -10.76 12.85 10.78
C THR A 205 -10.03 13.34 9.53
N LYS A 206 -10.73 13.95 8.56
CA LYS A 206 -10.08 14.61 7.41
C LYS A 206 -9.22 15.79 7.83
N GLY A 207 -9.69 16.62 8.77
CA GLY A 207 -8.89 17.71 9.31
C GLY A 207 -7.57 17.22 9.90
N ILE A 208 -7.57 16.07 10.57
CA ILE A 208 -6.33 15.45 11.08
C ILE A 208 -5.49 14.89 9.93
N ILE A 209 -6.10 14.21 8.95
CA ILE A 209 -5.40 13.68 7.78
C ILE A 209 -4.64 14.80 7.06
N ASP A 210 -5.33 15.90 6.73
CA ASP A 210 -4.78 16.97 5.91
C ASP A 210 -3.72 17.79 6.64
N ASN A 211 -3.88 18.01 7.95
CA ASN A 211 -2.98 18.88 8.72
C ASN A 211 -1.87 18.13 9.48
N VAL A 212 -2.02 16.82 9.73
CA VAL A 212 -1.05 16.01 10.50
C VAL A 212 -0.48 14.89 9.64
N CYS A 213 -1.35 14.00 9.16
CA CYS A 213 -0.91 12.72 8.60
C CYS A 213 -0.25 12.89 7.23
N THR A 214 -0.91 13.59 6.30
CA THR A 214 -0.46 13.80 4.93
C THR A 214 0.88 14.55 4.86
N PRO A 215 1.09 15.67 5.56
CA PRO A 215 2.39 16.36 5.58
C PRO A 215 3.51 15.45 6.10
N TYR A 216 3.24 14.65 7.14
CA TYR A 216 4.21 13.71 7.70
C TYR A 216 4.54 12.58 6.71
N TRP A 217 3.52 11.95 6.12
CA TRP A 217 3.71 10.87 5.15
C TRP A 217 4.43 11.32 3.88
N GLU A 218 4.10 12.51 3.35
CA GLU A 218 4.77 13.02 2.15
C GLU A 218 6.25 13.36 2.41
N ARG A 219 6.59 13.83 3.61
CA ARG A 219 7.99 14.02 4.01
C ARG A 219 8.75 12.69 4.07
N VAL A 220 8.17 11.68 4.73
CA VAL A 220 8.76 10.33 4.82
C VAL A 220 8.91 9.71 3.43
N ASP A 221 7.88 9.83 2.59
CA ASP A 221 7.91 9.31 1.22
C ASP A 221 8.93 10.04 0.34
N LYS A 222 9.05 11.37 0.48
CA LYS A 222 10.07 12.15 -0.23
C LYS A 222 11.48 11.69 0.12
N ARG A 223 11.74 11.38 1.40
CA ARG A 223 13.02 10.80 1.85
C ARG A 223 13.26 9.43 1.23
N ALA A 224 12.24 8.56 1.19
CA ALA A 224 12.36 7.24 0.57
C ALA A 224 12.67 7.34 -0.95
N ARG A 225 12.08 8.31 -1.65
CA ARG A 225 12.32 8.58 -3.09
C ARG A 225 13.67 9.21 -3.42
N ALA A 226 14.51 9.52 -2.41
CA ALA A 226 15.86 10.01 -2.64
C ALA A 226 16.79 8.91 -3.20
N PHE A 227 16.46 7.64 -2.96
CA PHE A 227 17.20 6.48 -3.45
C PHE A 227 16.61 5.97 -4.77
N SER A 228 17.48 5.49 -5.65
CA SER A 228 17.11 4.79 -6.89
C SER A 228 17.70 3.38 -6.92
N ASP A 229 17.21 2.54 -7.82
CA ASP A 229 17.78 1.21 -8.03
C ASP A 229 19.27 1.20 -8.37
N GLY A 230 19.78 2.30 -8.94
CA GLY A 230 21.20 2.45 -9.29
C GLY A 230 22.09 2.65 -8.07
N ASP A 231 21.52 3.11 -6.96
CA ASP A 231 22.24 3.38 -5.70
C ASP A 231 22.31 2.14 -4.78
N ALA A 232 21.70 1.03 -5.21
CA ALA A 232 21.57 -0.19 -4.41
C ALA A 232 22.14 -1.42 -5.14
N ASP A 233 22.98 -2.18 -4.45
CA ASP A 233 23.48 -3.49 -4.89
C ASP A 233 22.56 -4.65 -4.45
N THR A 234 21.76 -4.40 -3.41
CA THR A 234 20.86 -5.36 -2.79
C THR A 234 19.44 -4.79 -2.74
N PHE A 235 18.49 -5.57 -3.25
CA PHE A 235 17.06 -5.39 -3.01
C PHE A 235 16.61 -6.30 -1.87
N TYR A 236 15.34 -6.19 -1.49
CA TYR A 236 14.79 -7.02 -0.42
C TYR A 236 13.56 -7.78 -0.90
N GLY A 237 13.38 -8.98 -0.36
CA GLY A 237 12.20 -9.78 -0.56
C GLY A 237 11.27 -9.70 0.64
N CYS A 238 9.97 -9.94 0.42
CA CYS A 238 8.99 -10.04 1.49
C CYS A 238 8.03 -11.22 1.24
N THR A 239 7.89 -12.10 2.23
CA THR A 239 7.03 -13.30 2.19
C THR A 239 5.90 -13.28 3.22
N ILE A 240 5.65 -12.14 3.87
CA ILE A 240 4.64 -12.01 4.94
C ILE A 240 3.25 -12.49 4.51
N CYS A 241 2.86 -12.22 3.27
CA CYS A 241 1.56 -12.60 2.74
C CYS A 241 1.46 -14.07 2.29
N GLN A 242 2.50 -14.88 2.49
CA GLN A 242 2.44 -16.33 2.20
C GLN A 242 1.48 -17.08 3.13
N THR A 243 1.04 -16.46 4.22
CA THR A 243 -0.05 -16.95 5.08
C THR A 243 -1.36 -17.17 4.31
N PHE A 244 -1.63 -16.39 3.26
CA PHE A 244 -2.83 -16.55 2.41
C PHE A 244 -2.55 -16.61 0.90
N ALA A 245 -1.32 -16.34 0.45
CA ALA A 245 -0.88 -16.50 -0.94
C ALA A 245 0.47 -17.25 -0.99
N PRO A 246 0.48 -18.60 -0.87
CA PRO A 246 1.68 -19.37 -0.51
C PRO A 246 2.88 -19.25 -1.45
N SER A 247 2.67 -18.96 -2.74
CA SER A 247 3.75 -18.76 -3.72
C SER A 247 4.15 -17.29 -3.89
N HIS A 248 3.43 -16.35 -3.28
CA HIS A 248 3.69 -14.93 -3.46
C HIS A 248 5.02 -14.51 -2.81
N VAL A 249 5.76 -13.66 -3.51
CA VAL A 249 6.96 -13.00 -3.01
C VAL A 249 6.96 -11.58 -3.55
N CYS A 250 7.09 -10.59 -2.68
CA CYS A 250 7.34 -9.21 -3.10
C CYS A 250 8.85 -8.99 -3.26
N ALA A 251 9.27 -8.39 -4.37
CA ALA A 251 10.58 -7.75 -4.51
C ALA A 251 10.41 -6.25 -4.23
N VAL A 252 11.22 -5.74 -3.32
CA VAL A 252 11.21 -4.36 -2.80
C VAL A 252 12.53 -3.71 -3.20
N ALA A 253 12.42 -2.63 -3.97
CA ALA A 253 13.55 -1.85 -4.45
C ALA A 253 13.25 -0.35 -4.27
N PRO A 254 14.26 0.53 -4.32
CA PRO A 254 14.04 1.97 -4.19
C PRO A 254 13.00 2.51 -5.16
N ASP A 255 13.05 2.12 -6.43
CA ASP A 255 12.07 2.51 -7.44
C ASP A 255 10.83 1.58 -7.48
N ARG A 256 10.74 0.57 -6.59
CA ARG A 256 9.60 -0.36 -6.52
C ARG A 256 9.06 -0.50 -5.10
N PRO A 257 8.10 0.37 -4.70
CA PRO A 257 7.37 0.15 -3.46
C PRO A 257 6.49 -1.12 -3.57
N PRO A 258 6.38 -1.92 -2.50
CA PRO A 258 5.54 -3.10 -2.44
C PRO A 258 4.07 -2.72 -2.50
N TYR A 259 3.24 -3.66 -2.94
CA TYR A 259 1.86 -3.35 -3.29
C TYR A 259 0.98 -2.96 -2.09
N CYS A 260 1.36 -3.39 -0.88
CA CYS A 260 0.65 -3.02 0.35
C CYS A 260 0.84 -1.55 0.75
N GLY A 261 1.84 -0.84 0.22
CA GLY A 261 2.13 0.55 0.59
C GLY A 261 2.88 0.75 1.91
N ILE A 262 2.97 -0.28 2.76
CA ILE A 262 3.52 -0.19 4.14
C ILE A 262 5.05 -0.07 4.16
N ILE A 263 5.75 -0.89 3.38
CA ILE A 263 7.20 -1.06 3.49
C ILE A 263 7.92 -0.26 2.41
N THR A 264 9.05 0.34 2.73
CA THR A 264 10.01 0.95 1.80
C THR A 264 11.25 0.08 1.67
N TRP A 265 12.12 0.40 0.70
CA TRP A 265 13.43 -0.26 0.63
C TRP A 265 14.29 -0.02 1.88
N ILE A 266 14.24 1.19 2.46
CA ILE A 266 14.94 1.51 3.72
C ILE A 266 14.35 0.69 4.86
N GLY A 267 13.02 0.65 4.98
CA GLY A 267 12.35 -0.15 6.01
C GLY A 267 12.63 -1.64 5.87
N ALA A 268 12.67 -2.16 4.64
CA ALA A 268 13.01 -3.56 4.38
C ALA A 268 14.45 -3.88 4.80
N LYS A 269 15.41 -2.97 4.52
CA LYS A 269 16.77 -3.08 5.03
C LYS A 269 16.81 -3.16 6.55
N VAL A 270 16.17 -2.21 7.22
CA VAL A 270 16.10 -2.16 8.69
C VAL A 270 15.48 -3.42 9.29
N MET A 271 14.39 -3.93 8.69
CA MET A 271 13.75 -5.17 9.13
C MET A 271 14.67 -6.39 8.95
N CYS A 272 15.40 -6.45 7.85
CA CYS A 272 16.35 -7.53 7.57
C CYS A 272 17.57 -7.48 8.51
N ASP A 273 18.07 -6.28 8.83
CA ASP A 273 19.17 -6.09 9.78
C ASP A 273 18.75 -6.50 11.21
N LEU A 274 17.49 -6.26 11.58
CA LEU A 274 16.93 -6.62 12.88
C LEU A 274 16.68 -8.13 13.02
N ASP A 275 16.04 -8.74 12.01
CA ASP A 275 15.70 -10.16 11.97
C ASP A 275 16.08 -10.78 10.62
N PRO A 276 17.33 -11.23 10.47
CA PRO A 276 17.82 -11.84 9.22
C PRO A 276 17.11 -13.15 8.83
N TYR A 277 16.37 -13.75 9.76
CA TYR A 277 15.63 -15.00 9.55
C TYR A 277 14.12 -14.78 9.40
N GLY A 278 13.68 -13.53 9.42
CA GLY A 278 12.28 -13.13 9.30
C GLY A 278 11.71 -13.28 7.89
N TYR A 279 10.52 -12.70 7.70
CA TYR A 279 9.84 -12.70 6.41
C TYR A 279 10.40 -11.67 5.40
N ILE A 280 11.30 -10.77 5.84
CA ILE A 280 12.09 -9.91 4.97
C ILE A 280 13.48 -10.52 4.82
N PHE A 281 14.02 -10.52 3.61
CA PHE A 281 15.32 -11.12 3.33
C PHE A 281 16.04 -10.39 2.20
N GLU A 282 17.36 -10.51 2.15
CA GLU A 282 18.17 -9.92 1.08
C GLU A 282 17.96 -10.61 -0.27
N MET A 283 17.95 -9.80 -1.32
CA MET A 283 17.97 -10.21 -2.72
C MET A 283 19.10 -9.45 -3.44
N PRO A 284 20.34 -9.98 -3.41
CA PRO A 284 21.43 -9.42 -4.19
C PRO A 284 21.05 -9.35 -5.67
N LYS A 285 21.31 -8.23 -6.35
CA LYS A 285 20.83 -8.04 -7.73
C LYS A 285 21.39 -9.08 -8.70
N GLY A 286 22.69 -9.36 -8.64
CA GLY A 286 23.36 -10.15 -9.66
C GLY A 286 23.49 -9.38 -10.98
N GLU A 287 23.48 -10.09 -12.10
CA GLU A 287 23.59 -9.48 -13.43
C GLU A 287 22.26 -8.83 -13.85
N CYS A 288 22.34 -7.64 -14.44
CA CYS A 288 21.19 -6.96 -15.03
C CYS A 288 20.91 -7.54 -16.42
N VAL A 289 19.77 -8.23 -16.56
CA VAL A 289 19.31 -8.87 -17.80
C VAL A 289 18.51 -7.89 -18.65
N ASP A 290 17.68 -7.07 -18.01
CA ASP A 290 16.87 -6.04 -18.66
C ASP A 290 16.91 -4.75 -17.83
N PRO A 291 17.64 -3.71 -18.27
CA PRO A 291 17.73 -2.46 -17.52
C PRO A 291 16.44 -1.65 -17.53
N GLU A 292 15.62 -1.74 -18.58
CA GLU A 292 14.36 -0.99 -18.70
C GLU A 292 13.27 -1.64 -17.86
N GLY A 293 13.15 -2.97 -17.95
CA GLY A 293 12.20 -3.74 -17.16
C GLY A 293 12.66 -4.11 -15.76
N GLY A 294 13.93 -3.90 -15.41
CA GLY A 294 14.47 -4.24 -14.10
C GLY A 294 14.49 -5.75 -13.86
N GLU A 295 14.92 -6.54 -14.84
CA GLU A 295 15.15 -7.98 -14.67
C GLU A 295 16.60 -8.22 -14.26
N TYR A 296 16.79 -8.98 -13.17
CA TYR A 296 18.11 -9.29 -12.66
C TYR A 296 18.20 -10.77 -12.26
N THR A 297 19.37 -11.39 -12.48
CA THR A 297 19.55 -12.83 -12.25
C THR A 297 19.40 -13.23 -10.79
N GLY A 298 19.95 -12.45 -9.86
CA GLY A 298 19.86 -12.75 -8.43
C GLY A 298 18.45 -12.56 -7.86
N ILE A 299 17.70 -11.59 -8.40
CA ILE A 299 16.29 -11.40 -8.06
C ILE A 299 15.46 -12.60 -8.55
N ASN A 300 15.66 -13.02 -9.80
CA ASN A 300 15.00 -14.20 -10.37
C ASN A 300 15.28 -15.48 -9.55
N GLU A 301 16.54 -15.71 -9.15
CA GLU A 301 16.93 -16.84 -8.32
C GLU A 301 16.23 -16.83 -6.95
N LYS A 302 16.24 -15.69 -6.26
CA LYS A 302 15.61 -15.56 -4.93
C LYS A 302 14.10 -15.70 -5.00
N ILE A 303 13.47 -15.16 -6.03
CA ILE A 303 12.04 -15.36 -6.30
C ILE A 303 11.74 -16.84 -6.49
N TYR A 304 12.51 -17.55 -7.31
CA TYR A 304 12.29 -18.98 -7.55
C TYR A 304 12.44 -19.79 -6.25
N GLU A 305 13.46 -19.51 -5.45
CA GLU A 305 13.67 -20.13 -4.14
C GLU A 305 12.47 -19.90 -3.21
N LYS A 306 12.06 -18.64 -3.04
CA LYS A 306 11.07 -18.23 -2.02
C LYS A 306 9.62 -18.41 -2.46
N SER A 307 9.36 -18.59 -3.75
CA SER A 307 8.03 -18.87 -4.30
C SER A 307 7.67 -20.37 -4.33
N ASN A 308 8.38 -21.20 -3.58
CA ASN A 308 8.28 -22.66 -3.67
C ASN A 308 8.52 -23.18 -5.10
N ARG A 309 9.46 -22.56 -5.82
CA ARG A 309 9.84 -22.92 -7.19
C ARG A 309 8.71 -22.76 -8.22
N THR A 310 7.77 -21.83 -7.97
CA THR A 310 6.58 -21.65 -8.81
C THR A 310 6.85 -20.81 -10.06
N TYR A 311 7.54 -19.68 -9.95
CA TYR A 311 7.87 -18.80 -11.08
C TYR A 311 9.34 -18.41 -11.04
N LYS A 312 9.93 -18.26 -12.23
CA LYS A 312 11.38 -18.17 -12.41
C LYS A 312 11.89 -16.77 -12.74
N ARG A 313 11.01 -15.93 -13.27
CA ARG A 313 11.35 -14.62 -13.82
C ARG A 313 10.43 -13.56 -13.26
N VAL A 314 10.99 -12.40 -12.95
CA VAL A 314 10.26 -11.18 -12.62
C VAL A 314 10.89 -10.01 -13.37
N VAL A 315 10.11 -9.39 -14.25
CA VAL A 315 10.44 -8.11 -14.86
C VAL A 315 9.81 -7.04 -13.99
N MET A 316 10.61 -6.37 -13.17
CA MET A 316 10.11 -5.59 -12.05
C MET A 316 9.22 -4.40 -12.44
N TYR A 317 9.49 -3.81 -13.59
CA TYR A 317 8.83 -2.61 -14.10
C TYR A 317 7.90 -2.92 -15.27
N SER A 318 7.28 -4.10 -15.21
CA SER A 318 6.32 -4.62 -16.19
C SER A 318 5.08 -5.12 -15.48
N SER A 319 3.93 -4.81 -16.07
CA SER A 319 2.62 -5.40 -15.78
C SER A 319 2.25 -6.46 -16.82
N ILE A 320 2.85 -6.42 -18.01
CA ILE A 320 2.54 -7.32 -19.13
C ILE A 320 3.43 -8.58 -19.06
N THR A 321 4.73 -8.40 -19.23
CA THR A 321 5.72 -9.49 -19.27
C THR A 321 6.23 -9.83 -17.87
N TYR A 322 6.15 -11.11 -17.48
CA TYR A 322 6.58 -11.63 -16.16
C TYR A 322 6.41 -10.67 -14.96
N PRO A 323 5.19 -10.15 -14.71
CA PRO A 323 4.97 -9.27 -13.57
C PRO A 323 5.20 -10.03 -12.27
N GLN A 324 5.48 -9.32 -11.19
CA GLN A 324 5.50 -9.94 -9.86
C GLN A 324 4.06 -10.34 -9.46
N THR A 325 3.94 -11.49 -8.80
CA THR A 325 2.65 -12.05 -8.36
C THR A 325 1.93 -11.14 -7.37
N ASN A 326 0.63 -11.32 -7.20
CA ASN A 326 -0.16 -10.55 -6.23
C ASN A 326 -0.68 -11.42 -5.08
N CYS A 327 -0.59 -10.94 -3.85
CA CYS A 327 -1.20 -11.60 -2.69
C CYS A 327 -2.68 -11.28 -2.54
N GLY A 328 -3.02 -10.00 -2.32
CA GLY A 328 -4.41 -9.53 -2.15
C GLY A 328 -4.57 -8.23 -1.35
N CYS A 329 -3.47 -7.63 -0.88
CA CYS A 329 -3.46 -6.37 -0.13
C CYS A 329 -3.16 -5.12 -0.97
N PHE A 330 -3.00 -5.25 -2.29
CA PHE A 330 -2.71 -4.14 -3.19
C PHE A 330 -3.81 -3.09 -3.20
N GLU A 331 -3.45 -1.80 -3.13
CA GLU A 331 -4.38 -0.67 -3.01
C GLU A 331 -5.05 -0.30 -4.34
N ALA A 332 -4.36 -0.55 -5.45
CA ALA A 332 -4.82 -0.37 -6.81
C ALA A 332 -4.31 -1.49 -7.72
N ALA A 333 -4.78 -1.54 -8.96
CA ALA A 333 -4.39 -2.53 -9.95
C ALA A 333 -4.19 -1.88 -11.33
N ILE A 334 -3.20 -2.40 -12.04
CA ILE A 334 -2.96 -2.20 -13.47
C ILE A 334 -3.58 -3.39 -14.20
N PHE A 335 -4.29 -3.12 -15.29
CA PHE A 335 -4.90 -4.15 -16.12
C PHE A 335 -4.72 -3.85 -17.60
N TYR A 336 -4.41 -4.88 -18.38
CA TYR A 336 -4.27 -4.79 -19.82
C TYR A 336 -5.64 -4.84 -20.51
N ILE A 337 -5.83 -3.96 -21.49
CA ILE A 337 -7.06 -3.83 -22.30
C ILE A 337 -6.71 -4.23 -23.74
N PRO A 338 -6.96 -5.49 -24.14
CA PRO A 338 -6.59 -5.99 -25.46
C PRO A 338 -7.20 -5.17 -26.60
N ASP A 339 -8.45 -4.72 -26.43
CA ASP A 339 -9.22 -4.03 -27.46
C ASP A 339 -8.70 -2.65 -27.85
N VAL A 340 -7.71 -2.12 -27.12
CA VAL A 340 -6.99 -0.88 -27.44
C VAL A 340 -5.46 -1.05 -27.31
N ASP A 341 -5.00 -2.28 -27.05
CA ASP A 341 -3.59 -2.61 -26.77
C ASP A 341 -3.00 -1.65 -25.73
N GLY A 342 -3.68 -1.39 -24.61
CA GLY A 342 -3.32 -0.38 -23.61
C GLY A 342 -3.43 -0.87 -22.17
N LEU A 343 -3.02 -0.05 -21.20
CA LEU A 343 -3.13 -0.35 -19.77
C LEU A 343 -4.13 0.59 -19.08
N GLY A 344 -5.00 0.06 -18.23
CA GLY A 344 -5.82 0.84 -17.31
C GLY A 344 -5.29 0.77 -15.89
N LEU A 345 -5.61 1.78 -15.08
CA LEU A 345 -5.43 1.78 -13.63
C LEU A 345 -6.79 1.84 -12.94
N VAL A 346 -6.95 1.12 -11.84
CA VAL A 346 -8.15 1.21 -11.00
C VAL A 346 -7.78 1.00 -9.55
N ASP A 347 -8.25 1.87 -8.66
CA ASP A 347 -8.04 1.74 -7.22
C ASP A 347 -9.25 1.10 -6.51
N ARG A 348 -9.06 0.72 -5.25
CA ARG A 348 -10.13 0.07 -4.47
C ARG A 348 -11.35 0.98 -4.24
N ARG A 349 -11.20 2.30 -4.40
CA ARG A 349 -12.24 3.29 -4.13
C ARG A 349 -13.29 3.34 -5.22
N TYR A 350 -12.90 3.07 -6.46
CA TYR A 350 -13.81 3.05 -7.59
C TYR A 350 -14.75 1.84 -7.54
N GLY A 351 -16.04 2.11 -7.32
CA GLY A 351 -17.10 1.10 -7.27
C GLY A 351 -17.70 0.71 -8.62
N GLY A 352 -17.37 1.44 -9.70
CA GLY A 352 -17.90 1.21 -11.04
C GLY A 352 -17.19 0.10 -11.81
N GLU A 353 -17.62 -0.10 -13.06
CA GLU A 353 -16.98 -1.03 -13.99
C GLU A 353 -15.82 -0.33 -14.72
N THR A 354 -14.76 -1.10 -14.96
CA THR A 354 -13.65 -0.73 -15.83
C THR A 354 -14.01 -1.02 -17.30
N PRO A 355 -13.22 -0.55 -18.28
CA PRO A 355 -13.41 -0.91 -19.69
C PRO A 355 -13.36 -2.42 -20.00
N LEU A 356 -12.92 -3.26 -19.04
CA LEU A 356 -13.00 -4.73 -19.12
C LEU A 356 -14.37 -5.29 -18.71
N GLY A 357 -15.34 -4.44 -18.35
CA GLY A 357 -16.67 -4.87 -17.87
C GLY A 357 -16.64 -5.50 -16.48
N VAL A 358 -15.62 -5.21 -15.66
CA VAL A 358 -15.49 -5.73 -14.29
C VAL A 358 -15.12 -4.64 -13.30
N THR A 359 -15.57 -4.78 -12.06
CA THR A 359 -15.20 -3.90 -10.94
C THR A 359 -13.81 -4.24 -10.40
N PHE A 360 -13.22 -3.31 -9.61
CA PHE A 360 -11.98 -3.57 -8.87
C PHE A 360 -12.06 -4.86 -8.04
N SER A 361 -13.17 -5.10 -7.34
CA SER A 361 -13.31 -6.28 -6.47
C SER A 361 -13.26 -7.58 -7.25
N LYS A 362 -13.86 -7.61 -8.45
CA LYS A 362 -13.82 -8.78 -9.33
C LYS A 362 -12.42 -8.97 -9.92
N LEU A 363 -11.79 -7.90 -10.39
CA LEU A 363 -10.41 -7.91 -10.88
C LEU A 363 -9.43 -8.41 -9.81
N ALA A 364 -9.53 -7.87 -8.59
CA ALA A 364 -8.69 -8.26 -7.47
C ALA A 364 -8.83 -9.75 -7.14
N GLY A 365 -10.04 -10.31 -7.20
CA GLY A 365 -10.29 -11.74 -7.02
C GLY A 365 -9.67 -12.61 -8.12
N LEU A 366 -9.49 -12.09 -9.33
CA LEU A 366 -8.87 -12.81 -10.45
C LEU A 366 -7.34 -12.83 -10.36
N ILE A 367 -6.73 -11.72 -9.93
CA ILE A 367 -5.27 -11.53 -10.05
C ILE A 367 -4.48 -11.85 -8.76
N SER A 368 -5.19 -12.08 -7.65
CA SER A 368 -4.64 -12.42 -6.33
C SER A 368 -4.23 -13.91 -6.21
N GLY A 369 -3.67 -14.30 -5.07
CA GLY A 369 -3.40 -15.71 -4.76
C GLY A 369 -2.02 -16.22 -5.17
N GLY A 370 -1.07 -15.33 -5.45
CA GLY A 370 0.32 -15.69 -5.71
C GLY A 370 0.58 -16.28 -7.10
N GLN A 371 -0.32 -16.02 -8.05
CA GLN A 371 -0.15 -16.37 -9.46
C GLN A 371 0.48 -15.21 -10.24
N GLN A 372 1.34 -15.52 -11.21
CA GLN A 372 1.94 -14.57 -12.14
C GLN A 372 0.96 -14.37 -13.29
N ASN A 373 0.14 -13.32 -13.19
CA ASN A 373 -0.90 -13.00 -14.16
C ASN A 373 -0.38 -11.96 -15.15
N HIS A 374 0.00 -12.39 -16.35
CA HIS A 374 0.45 -11.49 -17.41
C HIS A 374 -0.64 -10.49 -17.80
N GLY A 375 -0.26 -9.22 -17.95
CA GLY A 375 -1.18 -8.11 -18.22
C GLY A 375 -1.83 -7.52 -16.97
N TYR A 376 -1.51 -8.01 -15.77
CA TYR A 376 -2.10 -7.53 -14.53
C TYR A 376 -1.07 -7.38 -13.43
N CYS A 377 -1.15 -6.27 -12.70
CA CYS A 377 -0.25 -6.00 -11.58
C CYS A 377 -0.98 -5.23 -10.49
N GLY A 378 -0.99 -5.75 -9.26
CA GLY A 378 -1.36 -4.96 -8.09
C GLY A 378 -0.31 -3.88 -7.84
N ILE A 379 -0.73 -2.74 -7.29
CA ILE A 379 0.14 -1.62 -6.97
C ILE A 379 -0.32 -0.93 -5.68
N SER A 380 0.59 -0.18 -5.06
CA SER A 380 0.25 0.75 -3.99
C SER A 380 -0.08 2.12 -4.56
N SER A 381 -0.70 2.99 -3.76
CA SER A 381 -0.87 4.42 -4.01
C SER A 381 0.45 5.14 -4.37
N ARG A 382 1.59 4.60 -3.93
CA ARG A 382 2.93 5.16 -4.12
C ARG A 382 3.58 4.72 -5.44
N THR A 383 3.14 3.61 -6.02
CA THR A 383 3.77 3.03 -7.21
C THR A 383 3.73 3.97 -8.44
N PRO A 384 2.64 4.69 -8.75
CA PRO A 384 2.60 5.63 -9.87
C PRO A 384 3.60 6.79 -9.78
N ARG A 385 4.12 7.09 -8.58
CA ARG A 385 5.14 8.14 -8.34
C ARG A 385 6.57 7.64 -8.59
N SER A 386 6.75 6.37 -8.93
CA SER A 386 8.07 5.81 -9.25
C SER A 386 8.59 6.33 -10.59
N ARG A 387 9.90 6.60 -10.66
CA ARG A 387 10.60 6.94 -11.91
C ARG A 387 10.63 5.78 -12.91
N LYS A 388 10.37 4.56 -12.43
CA LYS A 388 10.32 3.33 -13.24
C LYS A 388 8.90 2.76 -13.35
N PHE A 389 7.88 3.58 -13.11
CA PHE A 389 6.48 3.17 -13.21
C PHE A 389 6.19 2.52 -14.58
N VAL A 390 5.94 1.21 -14.58
CA VAL A 390 5.66 0.34 -15.75
C VAL A 390 6.52 0.63 -16.99
N ARG A 391 7.80 0.94 -16.77
CA ARG A 391 8.72 1.41 -17.82
C ARG A 391 8.92 0.40 -18.93
N ALA A 392 8.94 -0.90 -18.62
CA ALA A 392 9.04 -1.98 -19.61
C ALA A 392 7.90 -1.96 -20.63
N ASP A 393 6.73 -1.48 -20.22
CA ASP A 393 5.50 -1.48 -21.01
C ASP A 393 5.23 -0.14 -21.69
N GLY A 394 6.09 0.87 -21.50
CA GLY A 394 5.93 2.21 -22.08
C GLY A 394 5.58 3.30 -21.07
N GLY A 395 5.57 3.01 -19.77
CA GLY A 395 5.32 4.00 -18.73
C GLY A 395 3.92 4.62 -18.81
N TRP A 396 3.80 5.91 -18.47
CA TRP A 396 2.55 6.64 -18.58
C TRP A 396 1.98 6.70 -20.00
N ASN A 397 2.82 6.63 -21.04
CA ASN A 397 2.40 6.62 -22.43
C ASN A 397 1.58 5.37 -22.81
N ARG A 398 1.58 4.33 -21.95
CA ARG A 398 0.79 3.12 -22.09
C ARG A 398 -0.53 3.15 -21.33
N ILE A 399 -0.70 4.08 -20.39
CA ILE A 399 -1.90 4.19 -19.57
C ILE A 399 -2.99 4.90 -20.37
N VAL A 400 -4.14 4.26 -20.56
CA VAL A 400 -5.23 4.76 -21.42
C VAL A 400 -6.49 5.11 -20.64
N TRP A 401 -6.66 4.58 -19.42
CA TRP A 401 -7.88 4.77 -18.64
C TRP A 401 -7.60 4.74 -17.13
N ILE A 402 -8.17 5.69 -16.39
CA ILE A 402 -8.09 5.80 -14.93
C ILE A 402 -9.39 6.41 -14.40
N PRO A 403 -9.99 5.92 -13.29
CA PRO A 403 -11.12 6.58 -12.66
C PRO A 403 -10.81 8.05 -12.34
N LYS A 404 -11.77 8.96 -12.54
CA LYS A 404 -11.57 10.41 -12.40
C LYS A 404 -11.00 10.80 -11.04
N GLU A 405 -11.56 10.27 -9.96
CA GLU A 405 -11.06 10.54 -8.60
C GLU A 405 -9.61 10.08 -8.43
N TYR A 406 -9.27 8.90 -8.94
CA TYR A 406 -7.91 8.40 -8.85
C TYR A 406 -6.94 9.20 -9.73
N LYS A 407 -7.37 9.60 -10.93
CA LYS A 407 -6.62 10.47 -11.83
C LYS A 407 -6.31 11.83 -11.20
N GLN A 408 -7.26 12.41 -10.45
CA GLN A 408 -7.07 13.66 -9.71
C GLN A 408 -6.02 13.51 -8.60
N ILE A 409 -6.04 12.40 -7.87
CA ILE A 409 -5.05 12.11 -6.83
C ILE A 409 -3.65 11.92 -7.42
N LEU A 410 -3.59 11.41 -8.64
CA LEU A 410 -2.36 11.18 -9.39
C LEU A 410 -1.88 12.39 -10.21
N THR A 411 -2.50 13.57 -10.07
CA THR A 411 -2.18 14.76 -10.88
C THR A 411 -0.69 15.08 -10.88
N GLU A 412 -0.02 15.03 -9.73
CA GLU A 412 1.43 15.31 -9.63
C GLU A 412 2.31 14.17 -10.18
N SER A 413 1.74 12.98 -10.37
CA SER A 413 2.46 11.78 -10.85
C SER A 413 2.33 11.61 -12.36
N ILE A 414 1.22 12.05 -12.93
CA ILE A 414 0.93 11.96 -14.37
C ILE A 414 1.68 13.09 -15.10
N PRO A 415 2.46 12.78 -16.14
CA PRO A 415 3.05 13.79 -17.01
C PRO A 415 1.99 14.71 -17.60
N ALA A 416 2.23 16.02 -17.61
CA ALA A 416 1.24 17.03 -18.00
C ALA A 416 0.67 16.77 -19.40
N GLU A 417 1.51 16.34 -20.34
CA GLU A 417 1.15 16.01 -21.72
C GLU A 417 0.30 14.73 -21.88
N MET A 418 0.28 13.88 -20.85
CA MET A 418 -0.52 12.66 -20.81
C MET A 418 -1.84 12.84 -20.07
N PHE A 419 -1.95 13.83 -19.18
CA PHE A 419 -3.13 14.00 -18.33
C PHE A 419 -4.43 14.04 -19.16
N ASP A 420 -4.52 14.91 -20.17
CA ASP A 420 -5.73 15.03 -20.99
C ASP A 420 -5.92 13.89 -22.02
N LYS A 421 -4.92 13.03 -22.18
CA LYS A 421 -4.98 11.90 -23.12
C LYS A 421 -5.45 10.60 -22.47
N ILE A 422 -5.58 10.57 -21.15
CA ILE A 422 -6.04 9.40 -20.39
C ILE A 422 -7.54 9.53 -20.17
N ALA A 423 -8.32 8.55 -20.63
CA ALA A 423 -9.77 8.54 -20.43
C ALA A 423 -10.15 8.27 -18.97
N THR A 424 -11.37 8.67 -18.61
CA THR A 424 -12.03 8.35 -17.35
C THR A 424 -13.38 7.68 -17.60
N GLU A 425 -14.07 7.27 -16.54
CA GLU A 425 -15.45 6.80 -16.59
C GLU A 425 -16.44 7.82 -17.15
N GLU A 426 -16.11 9.13 -17.13
CA GLU A 426 -16.94 10.18 -17.75
C GLU A 426 -16.77 10.23 -19.28
N ASP A 427 -15.65 9.73 -19.80
CA ASP A 427 -15.36 9.70 -21.23
C ASP A 427 -15.89 8.42 -21.89
N CYS A 428 -15.67 7.27 -21.24
CA CYS A 428 -16.10 5.96 -21.70
C CYS A 428 -15.99 4.90 -20.59
N ILE A 429 -16.87 3.89 -20.66
CA ILE A 429 -16.86 2.72 -19.77
C ILE A 429 -16.69 1.40 -20.53
N ASP A 430 -16.61 1.44 -21.86
CA ASP A 430 -16.47 0.29 -22.73
C ASP A 430 -15.28 0.46 -23.71
N ALA A 431 -14.86 -0.63 -24.33
CA ALA A 431 -13.72 -0.67 -25.22
C ALA A 431 -13.91 0.13 -26.52
N GLU A 432 -15.15 0.23 -27.03
CA GLU A 432 -15.45 0.94 -28.27
C GLU A 432 -15.34 2.45 -28.07
N GLY A 433 -15.96 2.98 -27.03
CA GLY A 433 -15.83 4.38 -26.63
C GLY A 433 -14.38 4.76 -26.30
N LEU A 434 -13.64 3.86 -25.64
CA LEU A 434 -12.23 4.08 -25.34
C LEU A 434 -11.40 4.17 -26.62
N ARG A 435 -11.63 3.31 -27.61
CA ARG A 435 -10.94 3.36 -28.90
C ARG A 435 -11.13 4.71 -29.58
N GLU A 436 -12.37 5.19 -29.68
CA GLU A 436 -12.68 6.47 -30.32
C GLU A 436 -12.08 7.66 -29.57
N PHE A 437 -12.09 7.62 -28.23
CA PHE A 437 -11.42 8.62 -27.40
C PHE A 437 -9.91 8.68 -27.72
N LEU A 438 -9.23 7.54 -27.70
CA LEU A 438 -7.77 7.47 -27.88
C LEU A 438 -7.31 7.96 -29.26
N LYS A 439 -8.10 7.69 -30.30
CA LYS A 439 -7.86 8.25 -31.65
C LYS A 439 -7.98 9.77 -31.65
N ARG A 440 -9.07 10.29 -31.08
CA ARG A 440 -9.37 11.74 -31.05
C ARG A 440 -8.28 12.55 -30.34
N VAL A 441 -7.72 12.02 -29.26
CA VAL A 441 -6.66 12.70 -28.49
C VAL A 441 -5.24 12.37 -28.95
N HIS A 442 -5.10 11.60 -30.04
CA HIS A 442 -3.82 11.10 -30.55
C HIS A 442 -2.96 10.48 -29.44
N HIS A 443 -3.57 9.55 -28.69
CA HIS A 443 -2.88 8.86 -27.60
C HIS A 443 -1.67 8.07 -28.14
N PRO A 444 -0.50 8.06 -27.46
CA PRO A 444 0.70 7.36 -27.93
C PRO A 444 0.48 5.88 -28.28
N VAL A 445 -0.42 5.20 -27.57
CA VAL A 445 -0.82 3.80 -27.82
C VAL A 445 -1.28 3.54 -29.26
N VAL A 446 -1.90 4.53 -29.92
CA VAL A 446 -2.43 4.42 -31.29
C VAL A 446 -1.31 4.13 -32.29
N THR A 447 -0.07 4.52 -31.98
CA THR A 447 1.09 4.20 -32.83
C THR A 447 1.43 2.71 -32.86
N LEU A 448 0.89 1.90 -31.95
CA LEU A 448 1.01 0.46 -31.97
C LEU A 448 -0.07 -0.24 -32.79
N TRP A 449 -1.10 0.50 -33.19
CA TRP A 449 -2.20 -0.02 -33.98
C TRP A 449 -1.78 -0.11 -35.45
N LYS A 450 -2.31 -1.12 -36.15
CA LYS A 450 -2.15 -1.26 -37.59
C LYS A 450 -2.85 -0.08 -38.27
N ASP A 451 -2.07 0.65 -39.05
CA ASP A 451 -2.48 1.87 -39.77
C ASP A 451 -3.11 2.95 -38.86
N GLY A 452 -2.85 2.92 -37.56
CA GLY A 452 -3.47 3.84 -36.58
C GLY A 452 -4.95 3.57 -36.30
N GLU A 453 -5.50 2.46 -36.80
CA GLU A 453 -6.94 2.17 -36.78
C GLU A 453 -7.29 0.88 -36.02
N THR A 454 -6.49 -0.17 -36.22
CA THR A 454 -6.79 -1.50 -35.65
C THR A 454 -5.76 -1.90 -34.59
N PRO A 455 -6.15 -2.04 -33.32
CA PRO A 455 -5.29 -2.55 -32.25
C PRO A 455 -4.71 -3.92 -32.61
N ASP A 456 -3.46 -4.13 -32.20
CA ASP A 456 -2.72 -5.36 -32.46
C ASP A 456 -2.42 -6.07 -31.12
N PRO A 457 -3.41 -6.60 -30.40
CA PRO A 457 -3.20 -7.07 -29.04
C PRO A 457 -2.10 -8.13 -28.92
N LEU A 458 -1.47 -8.17 -27.75
CA LEU A 458 -0.55 -9.23 -27.34
C LEU A 458 -1.31 -10.52 -26.99
N ASN A 459 -0.72 -11.66 -27.36
CA ASN A 459 -1.20 -12.97 -26.94
C ASN A 459 -0.63 -13.33 -25.57
N LEU A 460 -1.31 -12.91 -24.52
CA LEU A 460 -0.87 -13.16 -23.14
C LEU A 460 -0.93 -14.66 -22.82
N PRO A 461 0.14 -15.25 -22.26
CA PRO A 461 0.10 -16.64 -21.84
C PRO A 461 -0.72 -16.80 -20.56
N SER A 462 -1.10 -18.05 -20.26
CA SER A 462 -1.82 -18.40 -19.04
C SER A 462 -0.98 -18.08 -17.78
N PRO A 463 -1.61 -17.93 -16.60
CA PRO A 463 -0.87 -17.65 -15.38
C PRO A 463 0.25 -18.67 -15.08
N ASN A 464 1.40 -18.19 -14.61
CA ASN A 464 2.62 -18.97 -14.34
C ASN A 464 3.21 -19.75 -15.54
N THR A 465 2.88 -19.37 -16.77
CA THR A 465 3.46 -20.01 -17.96
C THR A 465 4.43 -19.08 -18.67
N ASP A 466 5.48 -19.66 -19.24
CA ASP A 466 6.48 -18.91 -19.99
C ASP A 466 5.87 -18.36 -21.28
N TRP A 467 6.36 -17.20 -21.71
CA TRP A 467 5.95 -16.59 -22.98
C TRP A 467 6.50 -17.36 -24.17
N ASP A 468 5.76 -17.33 -25.27
CA ASP A 468 6.37 -17.57 -26.59
C ASP A 468 7.45 -16.51 -26.84
N GLN A 469 8.59 -16.93 -27.41
CA GLN A 469 9.75 -16.06 -27.55
C GLN A 469 9.50 -14.87 -28.49
N GLU A 470 8.76 -15.08 -29.58
CA GLU A 470 8.45 -14.00 -30.52
C GLU A 470 7.40 -13.05 -29.93
N GLU A 471 6.43 -13.57 -29.19
CA GLU A 471 5.43 -12.73 -28.51
C GLU A 471 6.04 -11.94 -27.34
N GLU A 472 6.98 -12.50 -26.58
CA GLU A 472 7.73 -11.77 -25.54
C GLU A 472 8.52 -10.62 -26.17
N LYS A 473 9.23 -10.91 -27.28
CA LYS A 473 10.00 -9.91 -28.01
C LYS A 473 9.09 -8.79 -28.54
N LYS A 474 7.94 -9.14 -29.12
CA LYS A 474 6.93 -8.18 -29.58
C LYS A 474 6.45 -7.30 -28.43
N ALA A 475 6.14 -7.86 -27.26
CA ALA A 475 5.72 -7.09 -26.09
C ALA A 475 6.79 -6.08 -25.64
N ARG A 476 8.06 -6.49 -25.59
CA ARG A 476 9.20 -5.63 -25.23
C ARG A 476 9.44 -4.52 -26.26
N GLU A 477 9.34 -4.83 -27.55
CA GLU A 477 9.51 -3.84 -28.63
C GLU A 477 8.38 -2.79 -28.60
N LYS A 478 7.16 -3.22 -28.33
CA LYS A 478 6.01 -2.33 -28.16
C LYS A 478 6.19 -1.36 -26.99
N GLY A 479 6.61 -1.87 -25.84
CA GLY A 479 6.90 -1.02 -24.68
C GLY A 479 7.97 0.01 -24.97
N LYS A 480 9.10 -0.40 -25.58
CA LYS A 480 10.18 0.51 -26.02
C LYS A 480 9.68 1.58 -26.99
N LYS A 481 8.90 1.18 -28.00
CA LYS A 481 8.36 2.12 -28.99
C LYS A 481 7.52 3.21 -28.31
N VAL A 482 6.59 2.82 -27.44
CA VAL A 482 5.72 3.77 -26.71
C VAL A 482 6.50 4.67 -25.75
N LEU A 483 7.51 4.11 -25.08
CA LEU A 483 8.37 4.86 -24.14
C LEU A 483 9.12 6.02 -24.83
N THR A 484 9.51 5.85 -26.10
CA THR A 484 10.30 6.85 -26.85
C THR A 484 9.50 8.01 -27.45
N ILE A 485 8.16 7.93 -27.48
CA ILE A 485 7.30 8.91 -28.18
C ILE A 485 7.23 10.24 -27.42
N LEU A 486 7.16 10.16 -26.10
CA LEU A 486 7.28 11.27 -25.17
C LEU A 486 8.30 10.81 -24.14
N PRO A 487 9.58 11.19 -24.25
CA PRO A 487 10.56 10.86 -23.24
C PRO A 487 10.16 11.58 -21.95
N LEU A 488 9.67 10.78 -20.99
CA LEU A 488 9.24 11.21 -19.66
C LEU A 488 10.41 11.31 -18.68
#